data_AF-A0A6L2JG17-F1
#
_entry.id   AF-A0A6L2JG17-F1
#
_cell.length_a   1.000
_cell.length_b   1.000
_cell.length_c   1.000
_cell.angle_alpha   90.00
_cell.angle_beta   90.00
_cell.angle_gamma   90.00
#
_symmetry.space_group_name_H-M   'P 1'
#
loop_
_entity.id
_entity.type
_entity.pdbx_description
1 polymer ?
#
loop_
_entity_poly.entity_id
_entity_poly.type
_entity_poly.pdbx_seq_one_letter_code
_entity_poly.pdbx_strand_id
1 'polypeptide(L)'
;MASGYSNVVARRAIDEISECCRETETPKYMKAFSLQEITESRRLIRVLRDEVDIAKIALGQVNAMIAEMEAMDDSFEFADSLGCLKDSKRILGWKIMGLNQRIEDAEGEIRNFEGHLDIMDVAINSE
;
A
#
# COMPACT_ATOMS: atom_id res chain seq x y z
N MET A 1 -0.92 -28.40 -22.69
CA MET A 1 -1.17 -28.88 -21.32
C MET A 1 -0.45 -27.95 -20.35
N ALA A 2 -1.17 -27.04 -19.70
CA ALA A 2 -0.67 -26.23 -18.60
C ALA A 2 -1.87 -25.65 -17.84
N SER A 3 -2.38 -26.38 -16.86
CA SER A 3 -3.40 -25.90 -15.91
C SER A 3 -3.13 -26.61 -14.59
N GLY A 4 -2.23 -26.06 -13.78
CA GLY A 4 -1.78 -26.73 -12.56
C GLY A 4 -1.56 -25.79 -11.37
N TYR A 5 -1.12 -24.56 -11.60
CA TYR A 5 -0.73 -23.67 -10.50
C TYR A 5 -1.87 -22.82 -9.93
N SER A 6 -2.84 -22.40 -10.75
CA SER A 6 -3.97 -21.56 -10.30
C SER A 6 -4.96 -22.29 -9.38
N ASN A 7 -5.01 -23.62 -9.44
CA ASN A 7 -5.99 -24.42 -8.70
C ASN A 7 -5.56 -24.64 -7.24
N VAL A 8 -4.26 -24.72 -6.96
CA VAL A 8 -3.77 -25.00 -5.60
C VAL A 8 -3.99 -23.80 -4.67
N VAL A 9 -3.70 -22.58 -5.14
CA VAL A 9 -3.91 -21.36 -4.35
C VAL A 9 -5.40 -21.11 -4.10
N ALA A 10 -6.23 -21.27 -5.14
CA ALA A 10 -7.67 -21.13 -5.01
C ALA A 10 -8.27 -22.20 -4.07
N ARG A 11 -7.81 -23.44 -4.18
CA ARG A 11 -8.25 -24.54 -3.31
C ARG A 11 -7.81 -24.35 -1.87
N ARG A 12 -6.58 -23.86 -1.64
CA ARG A 12 -6.11 -23.49 -0.31
C ARG A 12 -6.95 -22.38 0.30
N ALA A 13 -7.26 -21.33 -0.46
CA ALA A 13 -8.15 -20.27 0.01
C ALA A 13 -9.56 -20.80 0.34
N ILE A 14 -10.10 -21.72 -0.47
CA ILE A 14 -11.40 -22.35 -0.22
C ILE A 14 -11.35 -23.25 1.04
N ASP A 15 -10.26 -23.98 1.25
CA ASP A 15 -10.08 -24.82 2.43
C ASP A 15 -9.94 -23.96 3.71
N GLU A 16 -9.16 -22.86 3.66
CA GLU A 16 -9.02 -21.88 4.75
C GLU A 16 -10.37 -21.19 5.05
N ILE A 17 -11.14 -20.80 4.03
CA ILE A 17 -12.51 -20.28 4.19
C ILE A 17 -13.42 -21.35 4.78
N SER A 18 -13.36 -22.59 4.31
CA SER A 18 -14.19 -23.69 4.82
C SER A 18 -13.85 -24.06 6.27
N GLU A 19 -12.60 -23.94 6.69
CA GLU A 19 -12.15 -24.19 8.06
C GLU A 19 -12.63 -23.06 8.97
N CYS A 20 -12.47 -21.80 8.55
CA CYS A 20 -13.01 -20.61 9.22
C CYS A 20 -14.55 -20.67 9.35
N CYS A 21 -15.26 -21.15 8.32
CA CYS A 21 -16.71 -21.33 8.37
C CYS A 21 -17.17 -22.53 9.23
N ARG A 22 -16.28 -23.46 9.60
CA ARG A 22 -16.59 -24.56 10.53
C ARG A 22 -16.35 -24.17 11.98
N GLU A 23 -15.60 -23.09 12.24
CA GLU A 23 -15.41 -22.56 13.57
C GLU A 23 -16.67 -21.81 14.04
N THR A 24 -17.46 -22.50 14.86
CA THR A 24 -18.69 -21.95 15.44
C THR A 24 -18.42 -21.06 16.66
N GLU A 25 -17.18 -21.01 17.13
CA GLU A 25 -16.73 -20.15 18.22
C GLU A 25 -16.33 -18.79 17.65
N THR A 26 -17.16 -17.78 17.93
CA THR A 26 -16.97 -16.40 17.48
C THR A 26 -15.53 -15.86 17.60
N PRO A 27 -14.76 -16.14 18.69
CA PRO A 27 -13.38 -15.66 18.79
C PRO A 27 -12.43 -16.22 17.72
N LYS A 28 -12.58 -17.50 17.32
CA LYS A 28 -11.71 -18.14 16.32
C LYS A 28 -11.96 -17.59 14.92
N TYR A 29 -13.23 -17.44 14.55
CA TYR A 29 -13.63 -16.81 13.29
C TYR A 29 -13.09 -15.36 13.17
N MET A 30 -13.29 -14.55 14.22
CA MET A 30 -12.84 -13.15 14.21
C MET A 30 -11.30 -13.04 14.18
N LYS A 31 -10.60 -14.00 14.77
CA LYS A 31 -9.14 -14.10 14.70
C LYS A 31 -8.67 -14.35 13.26
N ALA A 32 -9.28 -15.31 12.57
CA ALA A 32 -8.97 -15.61 11.17
C ALA A 32 -9.23 -14.39 10.26
N PHE A 33 -10.38 -13.71 10.43
CA PHE A 33 -10.68 -12.48 9.71
C PHE A 33 -9.63 -11.39 9.95
N SER A 34 -9.27 -11.11 11.20
CA SER A 34 -8.28 -10.07 11.53
C SER A 34 -6.90 -10.37 10.95
N LEU A 35 -6.47 -11.65 10.93
CA LEU A 35 -5.22 -12.07 10.29
C LEU A 35 -5.24 -11.86 8.77
N GLN A 36 -6.38 -12.12 8.13
CA GLN A 36 -6.57 -11.87 6.70
C GLN A 36 -6.47 -10.37 6.39
N GLU A 37 -7.18 -9.53 7.13
CA GLU A 37 -7.14 -8.07 6.95
C GLU A 37 -5.71 -7.50 7.14
N ILE A 38 -4.99 -7.93 8.18
CA ILE A 38 -3.58 -7.56 8.37
C ILE A 38 -2.73 -7.94 7.16
N THR A 39 -2.96 -9.13 6.60
CA THR A 39 -2.19 -9.64 5.45
C THR A 39 -2.43 -8.77 4.21
N GLU A 40 -3.68 -8.42 3.93
CA GLU A 40 -4.04 -7.55 2.81
C GLU A 40 -3.55 -6.11 3.03
N SER A 41 -3.67 -5.54 4.23
CA SER A 41 -3.12 -4.21 4.54
C SER A 41 -1.60 -4.16 4.38
N ARG A 42 -0.87 -5.19 4.81
CA ARG A 42 0.59 -5.29 4.58
C ARG A 42 0.93 -5.38 3.09
N ARG A 43 0.10 -6.07 2.29
CA ARG A 43 0.27 -6.11 0.83
C ARG A 43 0.02 -4.75 0.21
N LEU A 44 -1.04 -4.04 0.62
CA LEU A 44 -1.34 -2.69 0.16
C LEU A 44 -0.19 -1.73 0.47
N ILE A 45 0.35 -1.75 1.70
CA ILE A 45 1.49 -0.91 2.10
C ILE A 45 2.69 -1.13 1.19
N ARG A 46 3.01 -2.38 0.81
CA ARG A 46 4.11 -2.65 -0.14
C ARG A 46 3.89 -1.95 -1.48
N VAL A 47 2.69 -2.09 -2.05
CA VAL A 47 2.34 -1.43 -3.33
C VAL A 47 2.42 0.10 -3.20
N LEU A 48 1.93 0.67 -2.09
CA LEU A 48 1.99 2.11 -1.87
C LEU A 48 3.44 2.61 -1.74
N ARG A 49 4.32 1.85 -1.08
CA ARG A 49 5.75 2.19 -0.97
C ARG A 49 6.45 2.16 -2.33
N ASP A 50 6.18 1.15 -3.14
CA ASP A 50 6.70 1.08 -4.51
C ASP A 50 6.25 2.31 -5.33
N GLU A 51 4.98 2.71 -5.21
CA GLU A 51 4.44 3.89 -5.89
C GLU A 51 5.07 5.21 -5.38
N VAL A 52 5.35 5.31 -4.08
CA VAL A 52 6.09 6.44 -3.49
C VAL A 52 7.48 6.54 -4.09
N ASP A 53 8.18 5.42 -4.23
CA ASP A 53 9.54 5.41 -4.78
C ASP A 53 9.56 5.77 -6.27
N ILE A 54 8.58 5.28 -7.04
CA ILE A 54 8.37 5.70 -8.44
C ILE A 54 8.14 7.23 -8.51
N ALA A 55 7.27 7.76 -7.66
CA ALA A 55 6.98 9.19 -7.63
C ALA A 55 8.20 10.03 -7.22
N LYS A 56 9.03 9.55 -6.29
CA LYS A 56 10.30 10.21 -5.91
C LYS A 56 11.31 10.22 -7.04
N ILE A 57 11.44 9.11 -7.79
CA ILE A 57 12.31 9.05 -8.97
C ILE A 57 11.87 10.08 -10.02
N ALA A 58 10.57 10.12 -10.33
CA ALA A 58 10.01 11.09 -11.27
C ALA A 58 10.23 12.54 -10.78
N LEU A 59 10.06 12.80 -9.48
CA LEU A 59 10.33 14.11 -8.89
C LEU A 59 11.80 14.51 -9.02
N GLY A 60 12.73 13.56 -8.86
CA GLY A 60 14.16 13.78 -9.10
C GLY A 60 14.45 14.19 -10.53
N GLN A 61 13.85 13.51 -11.52
CA GLN A 61 13.99 13.84 -12.94
C GLN A 61 13.44 15.23 -13.27
N VAL A 62 12.24 15.56 -12.79
CA VAL A 62 11.64 16.89 -12.99
C VAL A 62 12.52 17.99 -12.38
N ASN A 63 13.09 17.77 -11.19
CA ASN A 63 14.02 18.73 -10.60
C ASN A 63 15.29 18.92 -11.43
N ALA A 64 15.84 17.85 -12.01
CA ALA A 64 16.99 17.96 -12.90
C ALA A 64 16.66 18.78 -14.16
N MET A 65 15.52 18.50 -14.80
CA MET A 65 15.07 19.26 -15.98
C MET A 65 14.83 20.74 -15.67
N ILE A 66 14.25 21.06 -14.51
CA ILE A 66 14.08 22.45 -14.04
C ILE A 66 15.45 23.12 -13.90
N ALA A 67 16.42 22.48 -13.25
CA ALA A 67 17.74 23.04 -13.04
C ALA A 67 18.50 23.26 -14.36
N GLU A 68 18.40 22.32 -15.30
CA GLU A 68 18.98 22.46 -16.64
C GLU A 68 18.37 23.64 -17.39
N MET A 69 17.04 23.77 -17.39
CA MET A 69 16.36 24.89 -18.04
C MET A 69 16.66 26.24 -17.39
N GLU A 70 16.76 26.30 -16.06
CA GLU A 70 17.12 27.52 -15.32
C GLU A 70 18.58 27.95 -15.56
N ALA A 71 19.45 27.02 -16.00
CA ALA A 71 20.84 27.31 -16.34
C ALA A 71 21.04 27.74 -17.81
N MET A 72 20.01 27.68 -18.66
CA MET A 72 20.09 28.14 -20.04
C MET A 72 19.94 29.67 -20.13
N ASP A 73 20.76 30.31 -20.97
CA ASP A 73 20.76 31.78 -21.13
C ASP A 73 19.46 32.33 -21.78
N ASP A 74 18.72 31.49 -22.50
CA ASP A 74 17.48 31.85 -23.21
C ASP A 74 16.22 31.56 -22.36
N SER A 75 16.20 32.10 -21.13
CA SER A 75 15.13 31.82 -20.16
C SER A 75 13.72 32.21 -20.64
N PHE A 76 13.60 33.12 -21.60
CA PHE A 76 12.31 33.57 -22.14
C PHE A 76 11.68 32.55 -23.10
N GLU A 77 12.49 31.78 -23.83
CA GLU A 77 12.01 30.78 -24.79
C GLU A 77 11.37 29.57 -24.08
N PHE A 78 11.86 29.24 -22.88
CA PHE A 78 11.40 28.08 -22.12
C PHE A 78 10.45 28.42 -20.97
N ALA A 79 10.00 29.68 -20.85
CA ALA A 79 9.21 30.14 -19.70
C ALA A 79 7.95 29.28 -19.46
N ASP A 80 7.20 28.97 -20.52
CA ASP A 80 5.99 28.13 -20.44
C ASP A 80 6.34 26.70 -20.02
N SER A 81 7.37 26.11 -20.63
CA SER A 81 7.82 24.74 -20.31
C SER A 81 8.31 24.62 -18.86
N LEU A 82 9.06 25.62 -18.38
CA LEU A 82 9.52 25.70 -17.00
C LEU A 82 8.34 25.84 -16.03
N GLY A 83 7.31 26.60 -16.39
CA GLY A 83 6.05 26.68 -15.66
C GLY A 83 5.39 25.30 -15.50
N CYS A 84 5.23 24.56 -16.60
CA CYS A 84 4.67 23.21 -16.58
C CYS A 84 5.49 22.23 -15.72
N LEU A 85 6.83 22.31 -15.74
CA LEU A 85 7.68 21.49 -14.89
C LEU A 85 7.52 21.83 -13.40
N LYS A 86 7.43 23.12 -13.05
CA LYS A 86 7.18 23.56 -11.66
C LYS A 86 5.83 23.07 -11.15
N ASP A 87 4.80 23.07 -11.99
CA ASP A 87 3.50 22.47 -11.68
C ASP A 87 3.58 20.96 -11.50
N SER A 88 4.29 20.26 -12.39
CA SER A 88 4.51 18.81 -12.30
C SER A 88 5.22 18.43 -11.00
N LYS A 89 6.25 19.20 -10.61
CA LYS A 89 6.96 19.06 -9.33
C LYS A 89 5.99 19.18 -8.15
N ARG A 90 5.11 20.18 -8.15
CA ARG A 90 4.10 20.38 -7.10
C ARG A 90 3.12 19.21 -7.02
N ILE A 91 2.60 18.75 -8.17
CA ILE A 91 1.67 17.62 -8.24
C ILE A 91 2.33 16.33 -7.71
N LEU A 92 3.57 16.05 -8.11
CA LEU A 92 4.32 14.90 -7.61
C LEU A 92 4.54 14.99 -6.09
N GLY A 93 4.86 16.19 -5.57
CA GLY A 93 4.95 16.42 -4.13
C GLY A 93 3.66 16.08 -3.37
N TRP A 94 2.51 16.53 -3.88
CA TRP A 94 1.20 16.18 -3.30
C TRP A 94 0.89 14.69 -3.41
N LYS A 95 1.23 14.05 -4.53
CA LYS A 95 1.06 12.61 -4.70
C LYS A 95 1.85 11.83 -3.65
N ILE A 96 3.13 12.16 -3.45
CA ILE A 96 3.98 11.50 -2.43
C ILE A 96 3.38 11.68 -1.03
N MET A 97 2.96 12.90 -0.69
CA MET A 97 2.32 13.18 0.60
C MET A 97 1.05 12.36 0.80
N GLY A 98 0.16 12.31 -0.21
CA GLY A 98 -1.08 11.54 -0.13
C GLY A 98 -0.85 10.02 -0.05
N LEU A 99 0.18 9.51 -0.72
CA LEU A 99 0.55 8.09 -0.61
C LEU A 99 1.10 7.75 0.78
N ASN A 100 1.96 8.61 1.35
CA ASN A 100 2.47 8.42 2.70
C ASN A 100 1.34 8.44 3.74
N GLN A 101 0.37 9.35 3.62
CA GLN A 101 -0.79 9.36 4.51
C GLN A 101 -1.55 8.03 4.46
N ARG A 102 -1.78 7.49 3.26
CA ARG A 102 -2.45 6.18 3.10
C ARG A 102 -1.65 5.02 3.69
N ILE A 103 -0.33 5.10 3.68
CA ILE A 103 0.54 4.12 4.36
C ILE A 103 0.34 4.22 5.88
N GLU A 104 0.38 5.43 6.44
CA GLU A 104 0.17 5.66 7.87
C GLU A 104 -1.21 5.17 8.34
N ASP A 105 -2.24 5.43 7.55
CA ASP A 105 -3.62 4.97 7.83
C ASP A 105 -3.68 3.43 7.86
N ALA A 106 -3.14 2.76 6.84
CA ALA A 106 -3.10 1.29 6.76
C ALA A 106 -2.25 0.66 7.87
N GLU A 107 -1.15 1.30 8.28
CA GLU A 107 -0.35 0.89 9.44
C GLU A 107 -1.15 1.06 10.75
N GLY A 108 -2.00 2.09 10.83
CA GLY A 108 -2.95 2.28 11.93
C GLY A 108 -3.99 1.18 12.02
N GLU A 109 -4.58 0.78 10.89
CA GLU A 109 -5.52 -0.34 10.83
C GLU A 109 -4.87 -1.66 11.28
N ILE A 110 -3.65 -1.94 10.83
CA ILE A 110 -2.89 -3.13 11.28
C ILE A 110 -2.74 -3.14 12.81
N ARG A 111 -2.33 -2.01 13.41
CA ARG A 111 -2.18 -1.92 14.88
C ARG A 111 -3.50 -2.19 15.60
N ASN A 112 -4.62 -1.72 15.06
CA ASN A 112 -5.95 -1.99 15.64
C ASN A 112 -6.29 -3.49 15.57
N PHE A 113 -6.07 -4.13 14.42
CA PHE A 113 -6.30 -5.57 14.28
C PHE A 113 -5.36 -6.40 15.16
N GLU A 114 -4.09 -6.03 15.28
CA GLU A 114 -3.13 -6.69 16.18
C GLU A 114 -3.60 -6.60 17.64
N GLY A 115 -4.09 -5.44 18.09
CA GLY A 115 -4.68 -5.31 19.42
C GLY A 115 -5.95 -6.16 19.62
N HIS A 116 -6.77 -6.33 18.57
CA HIS A 116 -7.91 -7.24 18.63
C HIS A 116 -7.51 -8.72 18.71
N LEU A 117 -6.44 -9.11 18.01
CA LEU A 117 -5.89 -10.48 18.07
C LEU A 117 -5.42 -10.84 19.48
N ASP A 118 -4.74 -9.94 20.18
CA ASP A 118 -4.29 -10.17 21.56
C ASP A 118 -5.47 -10.49 22.49
N ILE A 119 -6.60 -9.78 22.33
CA ILE A 119 -7.82 -10.00 23.13
C ILE A 119 -8.45 -11.36 22.80
N MET A 120 -8.52 -11.72 21.51
CA MET A 120 -9.07 -12.99 21.07
C MET A 120 -8.22 -14.17 21.55
N ASP A 121 -6.90 -14.02 21.56
CA ASP A 121 -5.98 -15.04 22.07
C ASP A 121 -6.18 -15.30 23.56
N VAL A 122 -6.44 -14.26 24.36
CA VAL A 122 -6.82 -14.43 25.77
C VAL A 122 -8.16 -15.17 25.88
N ALA A 123 -9.16 -14.79 25.08
CA ALA A 123 -10.49 -15.40 25.13
C ALA A 123 -10.47 -16.90 24.76
N ILE A 124 -9.75 -17.26 23.69
CA ILE A 124 -9.64 -18.65 23.21
C ILE A 124 -8.89 -19.54 24.22
N ASN A 125 -7.84 -19.02 24.86
CA ASN A 125 -7.03 -19.78 25.80
C ASN A 125 -7.61 -19.84 27.23
N SER A 126 -8.76 -19.17 27.46
CA SER A 126 -9.46 -19.16 28.76
C SER A 126 -10.64 -20.14 28.83
N GLU A 127 -10.97 -20.82 27.72
CA GLU A 127 -11.95 -21.92 27.62
C GLU A 127 -11.28 -23.29 27.82
#